data_AF-A0A538CG04-F1
#
_entry.id   AF-A0A538CG04-F1
#
_cell.length_a   1.000
_cell.length_b   1.000
_cell.length_c   1.000
_cell.angle_alpha   90.00
_cell.angle_beta   90.00
_cell.angle_gamma   90.00
#
_symmetry.space_group_name_H-M   'P 1'
#
loop_
_entity.id
_entity.type
_entity.pdbx_description
1 polymer ?
#
loop_
_entity_poly.entity_id
_entity_poly.type
_entity_poly.pdbx_seq_one_letter_code
_entity_poly.pdbx_strand_id
1 'polypeptide(L)'
;MQRLPSLLRSPFSFLFARSSTEERVAAYVIREHGRGRGLGEILEDRYVQNRLTPQQRLRLLDRPEVIQSLGDETVEDCRRELEAARTS
;
A
#
# COMPACT_ATOMS: atom_id res chain seq x y z
N MET A 1 -28.34 -4.70 -6.07
CA MET A 1 -26.89 -4.81 -5.77
C MET A 1 -26.14 -4.36 -7.01
N GLN A 2 -25.76 -3.08 -7.06
CA GLN A 2 -25.12 -2.49 -8.23
C GLN A 2 -23.60 -2.67 -8.11
N ARG A 3 -22.99 -3.27 -9.14
CA ARG A 3 -21.55 -3.43 -9.27
C ARG A 3 -20.93 -2.06 -9.51
N LEU A 4 -20.08 -1.60 -8.59
CA LEU A 4 -19.33 -0.36 -8.76
C LEU A 4 -18.28 -0.54 -9.86
N PRO A 5 -18.20 0.38 -10.84
CA PRO A 5 -17.49 0.16 -12.10
C PRO A 5 -15.98 0.22 -11.92
N SER A 6 -15.31 -0.76 -12.50
CA SER A 6 -13.86 -0.83 -12.71
C SER A 6 -13.39 0.21 -13.73
N LEU A 7 -13.34 1.50 -13.36
CA LEU A 7 -12.98 2.57 -14.30
C LEU A 7 -12.24 3.75 -13.62
N LEU A 8 -11.06 3.50 -13.06
CA LEU A 8 -10.05 4.56 -12.88
C LEU A 8 -8.67 4.00 -13.26
N ARG A 9 -8.50 3.77 -14.56
CA ARG A 9 -7.20 3.60 -15.21
C ARG A 9 -6.45 4.93 -15.03
N SER A 10 -5.65 5.03 -13.97
CA SER A 10 -4.89 6.22 -13.65
C SER A 10 -4.00 6.61 -14.84
N PRO A 11 -4.18 7.81 -15.44
CA PRO A 11 -3.47 8.23 -16.65
C PRO A 11 -1.95 8.48 -16.43
N PHE A 12 -1.45 8.21 -15.23
CA PHE A 12 -0.05 8.42 -14.83
C PHE A 12 0.70 7.14 -14.45
N SER A 13 0.16 5.94 -14.72
CA SER A 13 0.86 4.67 -14.45
C SER A 13 2.26 4.57 -15.11
N PHE A 14 2.51 5.33 -16.18
CA PHE A 14 3.78 5.33 -16.91
C PHE A 14 4.86 6.27 -16.33
N LEU A 15 4.50 7.30 -15.55
CA LEU A 15 5.48 8.14 -14.82
C LEU A 15 6.07 7.40 -13.60
N PHE A 16 5.55 6.22 -13.31
CA PHE A 16 6.00 5.31 -12.27
C PHE A 16 6.48 4.00 -12.89
N ALA A 17 7.46 4.05 -13.81
CA ALA A 17 8.26 2.89 -14.20
C ALA A 17 9.07 2.41 -12.96
N ARG A 18 8.36 1.84 -11.98
CA ARG A 18 8.91 1.41 -10.69
C ARG A 18 9.31 -0.05 -10.78
N SER A 19 10.14 -0.48 -9.84
CA SER A 19 10.65 -1.85 -9.82
C SER A 19 9.50 -2.85 -9.71
N SER A 20 9.58 -3.95 -10.46
CA SER A 20 8.62 -5.08 -10.37
C SER A 20 8.46 -5.67 -8.96
N THR A 21 9.37 -5.32 -8.03
CA THR A 21 9.30 -5.68 -6.62
C THR A 21 8.24 -4.87 -5.88
N GLU A 22 8.18 -3.54 -6.07
CA GLU A 22 7.19 -2.69 -5.39
C GLU A 22 5.77 -3.06 -5.82
N GLU A 23 5.54 -3.35 -7.11
CA GLU A 23 4.25 -3.81 -7.62
C GLU A 23 3.78 -5.11 -6.96
N ARG A 24 4.69 -6.09 -6.81
CA ARG A 24 4.40 -7.34 -6.12
C ARG A 24 4.04 -7.14 -4.65
N VAL A 25 4.75 -6.22 -3.98
CA VAL A 25 4.47 -5.90 -2.58
C VAL A 25 3.12 -5.18 -2.43
N ALA A 26 2.75 -4.25 -3.32
CA ALA A 26 1.41 -3.65 -3.28
C ALA A 26 0.31 -4.69 -3.49
N ALA A 27 0.44 -5.55 -4.50
CA ALA A 27 -0.53 -6.61 -4.76
C ALA A 27 -0.65 -7.57 -3.56
N TYR A 28 0.46 -7.87 -2.89
CA TYR A 28 0.49 -8.64 -1.64
C TYR A 28 -0.32 -7.93 -0.55
N VAL A 29 -0.01 -6.66 -0.27
CA VAL A 29 -0.67 -5.87 0.79
C VAL A 29 -2.17 -5.77 0.56
N ILE A 30 -2.59 -5.41 -0.65
CA ILE A 30 -4.00 -5.30 -1.04
C ILE A 30 -4.72 -6.63 -0.80
N ARG A 31 -4.10 -7.73 -1.19
CA ARG A 31 -4.68 -9.07 -1.05
C ARG A 31 -4.80 -9.49 0.41
N GLU A 32 -3.77 -9.30 1.22
CA GLU A 32 -3.81 -9.69 2.64
C GLU A 32 -4.77 -8.81 3.43
N HIS A 33 -4.83 -7.51 3.14
CA HIS A 33 -5.82 -6.60 3.74
C HIS A 33 -7.25 -6.97 3.34
N GLY A 34 -7.45 -7.36 2.07
CA GLY A 34 -8.73 -7.90 1.59
C GLY A 34 -9.18 -9.19 2.29
N ARG A 35 -8.30 -9.87 3.04
CA ARG A 35 -8.64 -11.00 3.92
C ARG A 35 -8.96 -10.60 5.36
N GLY A 36 -8.95 -9.30 5.67
CA GLY A 36 -9.24 -8.76 6.99
C GLY A 36 -8.04 -8.63 7.93
N ARG A 37 -6.80 -8.80 7.44
CA ARG A 37 -5.59 -8.52 8.23
C ARG A 37 -5.33 -7.02 8.29
N GLY A 38 -4.84 -6.53 9.43
CA GLY A 38 -4.54 -5.11 9.62
C GLY A 38 -3.35 -4.64 8.78
N LEU A 39 -3.42 -3.42 8.23
CA LEU A 39 -2.37 -2.88 7.36
C LEU A 39 -1.00 -2.81 8.06
N GLY A 40 -0.95 -2.32 9.30
CA GLY A 40 0.29 -2.25 10.09
C GLY A 40 0.95 -3.62 10.25
N GLU A 41 0.17 -4.64 10.60
CA GLU A 41 0.62 -6.03 10.71
C GLU A 41 1.23 -6.55 9.39
N ILE A 42 0.58 -6.26 8.26
CA ILE A 42 1.05 -6.70 6.94
C ILE A 42 2.38 -6.00 6.58
N LEU A 43 2.56 -4.72 6.94
CA LEU A 43 3.82 -4.00 6.68
C LEU A 43 4.99 -4.48 7.53
N GLU A 44 4.70 -5.23 8.59
CA GLU A 44 5.68 -5.93 9.42
C GLU A 44 6.02 -7.32 8.91
N ASP A 45 5.28 -7.86 7.93
CA ASP A 45 5.58 -9.17 7.37
C ASP A 45 7.00 -9.19 6.78
N ARG A 46 7.75 -10.27 7.07
CA ARG A 46 9.14 -10.45 6.55
C ARG A 46 9.22 -10.30 5.04
N TYR A 47 8.16 -10.68 4.32
CA TYR A 47 8.07 -10.50 2.87
C TYR A 47 8.19 -9.03 2.46
N VAL A 48 7.54 -8.12 3.19
CA VAL A 48 7.57 -6.68 2.94
C VAL A 48 8.90 -6.08 3.41
N GLN A 49 9.33 -6.38 4.63
CA GLN A 49 10.55 -5.81 5.21
C GLN A 49 11.82 -6.21 4.43
N ASN A 50 11.88 -7.42 3.87
CA ASN A 50 13.02 -7.88 3.06
C ASN A 50 13.03 -7.31 1.63
N ARG A 51 12.03 -6.52 1.25
CA ARG A 51 11.83 -6.03 -0.11
C ARG A 51 11.74 -4.52 -0.19
N LEU A 52 11.23 -3.88 0.85
CA LEU A 52 11.06 -2.43 0.91
C LEU A 52 11.84 -1.85 2.09
N THR A 53 12.60 -0.80 1.81
CA THR A 53 13.12 0.09 2.85
C THR A 53 11.98 0.81 3.59
N PRO A 54 12.20 1.33 4.80
CA PRO A 54 11.20 2.14 5.51
C PRO A 54 10.62 3.28 4.67
N GLN A 55 11.45 3.97 3.89
CA GLN A 55 11.02 5.05 3.01
C GLN A 55 10.21 4.55 1.81
N GLN A 56 10.45 3.33 1.34
CA GLN A 56 9.63 2.70 0.30
C GLN A 56 8.29 2.21 0.85
N ARG A 57 8.22 1.78 2.11
CA ARG A 57 6.95 1.44 2.77
C ARG A 57 6.03 2.64 2.88
N LEU A 58 6.55 3.81 3.27
CA LEU A 58 5.79 5.07 3.24
C LEU A 58 5.31 5.41 1.83
N ARG A 59 6.18 5.33 0.83
CA ARG A 59 5.81 5.57 -0.58
C ARG A 59 4.86 4.52 -1.17
N LEU A 60 4.69 3.37 -0.52
CA LEU A 60 3.70 2.36 -0.88
C LEU A 60 2.29 2.82 -0.50
N LEU A 61 2.17 3.52 0.63
CA LEU A 61 0.91 4.07 1.13
C LEU A 61 0.36 5.19 0.23
N ASP A 62 1.23 5.92 -0.47
CA ASP A 62 0.84 6.96 -1.44
C ASP A 62 0.32 6.39 -2.78
N ARG A 63 0.30 5.06 -2.94
CA ARG A 63 -0.08 4.45 -4.22
C ARG A 63 -1.58 4.51 -4.42
N PRO A 64 -2.06 4.94 -5.60
CA PRO A 64 -3.48 5.03 -5.86
C PRO A 64 -4.17 3.66 -5.76
N GLU A 65 -3.50 2.56 -6.12
CA GLU A 65 -4.10 1.23 -6.02
C GLU A 65 -4.26 0.78 -4.57
N VAL A 66 -3.31 1.15 -3.71
CA VAL A 66 -3.34 0.85 -2.27
C VAL A 66 -4.41 1.69 -1.60
N ILE A 67 -4.40 3.01 -1.84
CA ILE A 67 -5.41 3.95 -1.33
C ILE A 67 -6.82 3.51 -1.72
N GLN A 68 -7.05 3.20 -3.00
CA GLN A 68 -8.38 2.76 -3.48
C GLN A 68 -8.84 1.44 -2.87
N SER A 69 -7.90 0.54 -2.54
CA SER A 69 -8.23 -0.80 -2.04
C SER A 69 -8.36 -0.87 -0.52
N LEU A 70 -7.63 -0.01 0.20
CA LEU A 70 -7.56 -0.02 1.67
C LEU A 70 -8.42 1.10 2.29
N GLY A 71 -8.69 2.18 1.55
CA GLY A 71 -9.40 3.35 2.03
C GLY A 71 -8.46 4.42 2.61
N ASP A 72 -8.81 5.69 2.42
CA ASP A 72 -7.98 6.84 2.81
C ASP A 72 -7.65 6.83 4.31
N GLU A 73 -8.62 6.55 5.16
CA GLU A 73 -8.47 6.58 6.62
C GLU A 73 -7.46 5.56 7.13
N THR A 74 -7.56 4.30 6.68
CA THR A 74 -6.64 3.22 7.07
C THR A 74 -5.20 3.50 6.61
N VAL A 75 -5.04 4.14 5.46
CA VAL A 75 -3.73 4.51 4.92
C VAL A 75 -3.12 5.65 5.74
N GLU A 76 -3.89 6.69 6.06
CA GLU A 76 -3.42 7.82 6.88
C GLU A 76 -3.00 7.39 8.28
N ASP A 77 -3.79 6.54 8.94
CA ASP A 77 -3.46 6.05 10.29
C ASP A 77 -2.15 5.26 10.29
N CYS A 78 -1.98 4.35 9.33
CA CYS A 78 -0.74 3.59 9.21
C CYS A 78 0.47 4.47 8.85
N ARG A 79 0.27 5.52 8.04
CA ARG A 79 1.33 6.49 7.75
C ARG A 79 1.80 7.18 9.02
N ARG A 80 0.88 7.65 9.86
CA ARG A 80 1.22 8.32 11.14
C ARG A 80 2.01 7.40 12.06
N GLU A 81 1.62 6.13 12.17
CA GLU A 81 2.34 5.14 12.98
C GLU A 81 3.79 4.96 12.49
N LEU A 82 3.98 4.82 11.18
CA LEU A 82 5.32 4.67 10.59
C LEU A 82 6.20 5.92 10.75
N GLU A 83 5.61 7.10 10.66
CA GLU A 83 6.32 8.38 10.85
C GLU A 83 6.70 8.60 12.32
N ALA A 84 5.81 8.24 13.26
CA ALA A 84 6.11 8.26 14.68
C ALA A 84 7.26 7.30 15.05
N ALA A 85 7.27 6.09 14.47
CA ALA A 85 8.33 5.10 14.65
C ALA A 85 9.68 5.54 14.08
N ARG A 86 9.72 6.47 13.12
CA ARG A 86 10.97 7.03 12.58
C ARG A 86 11.56 8.14 13.46
N THR A 87 10.69 8.88 14.15
CA THR A 87 11.07 10.07 14.93
C THR A 87 11.47 9.73 16.36
N SER A 88 11.22 8.48 16.79
CA SER A 88 11.57 7.92 18.09
C SER A 88 12.91 7.18 18.03
#